data_AF-A0A9D7CE54-F1
#
_entry.id   AF-A0A9D7CE54-F1
#
_cell.length_a   1.000
_cell.length_b   1.000
_cell.length_c   1.000
_cell.angle_alpha   90.00
_cell.angle_beta   90.00
_cell.angle_gamma   90.00
#
_symmetry.space_group_name_H-M   'P 1'
#
loop_
_entity.id
_entity.type
_entity.pdbx_description
1 polymer ?
#
loop_
_entity_poly.entity_id
_entity_poly.type
_entity_poly.pdbx_seq_one_letter_code
_entity_poly.pdbx_strand_id
1 'polypeptide(L)'
;MVVRVLAENGDPVSGTVVSWTLASGAAGTLAASTSTTDAGGQASMELTAGTIASSITISASTGSLVGVTFTQTVTAGAASALAKFSGDGIAALVATGVQAVVRSVDAYGNPVPGVTVNWAVGANGGTLSATTSTSDAAGLARVTLTLGTTPGVYTVRATSGTFAPVIFSITAI
;
A
#
# COMPACT_ATOMS: atom_id res chain seq x y z
N MET A 1 21.99 -6.08 -1.62
CA MET A 1 22.66 -5.08 -0.75
C MET A 1 24.10 -5.51 -0.53
N VAL A 2 25.02 -4.56 -0.33
CA VAL A 2 26.46 -4.84 -0.19
C VAL A 2 27.04 -3.94 0.90
N VAL A 3 27.88 -4.51 1.75
CA VAL A 3 28.73 -3.78 2.71
C VAL A 3 30.20 -4.04 2.41
N ARG A 4 31.07 -3.12 2.81
CA ARG A 4 32.52 -3.29 2.75
C ARG A 4 33.13 -3.16 4.14
N VAL A 5 33.95 -4.12 4.53
CA VAL A 5 34.69 -4.13 5.80
C VAL A 5 36.12 -3.68 5.53
N LEU A 6 36.54 -2.64 6.23
CA LEU A 6 37.89 -2.07 6.16
C LEU A 6 38.57 -2.19 7.52
N ALA A 7 39.88 -2.37 7.51
CA ALA A 7 40.73 -2.22 8.68
C ALA A 7 40.91 -0.73 9.01
N GLU A 8 41.51 -0.43 10.17
CA GLU A 8 41.77 0.96 10.62
C GLU A 8 42.63 1.75 9.63
N ASN A 9 43.55 1.06 8.94
CA ASN A 9 44.41 1.66 7.90
C ASN A 9 43.71 1.82 6.54
N GLY A 10 42.43 1.46 6.43
CA GLY A 10 41.63 1.55 5.20
C GLY A 10 41.74 0.35 4.25
N ASP A 11 42.53 -0.67 4.60
CA ASP A 11 42.67 -1.88 3.78
C ASP A 11 41.43 -2.77 3.85
N PRO A 12 41.04 -3.47 2.77
CA PRO A 12 39.92 -4.40 2.79
C PRO A 12 40.21 -5.63 3.67
N VAL A 13 39.22 -6.03 4.47
CA VAL A 13 39.32 -7.24 5.31
C VAL A 13 38.54 -8.38 4.68
N SER A 14 39.25 -9.38 4.16
CA SER A 14 38.68 -10.61 3.58
C SER A 14 38.38 -11.67 4.65
N GLY A 15 37.42 -12.56 4.38
CA GLY A 15 37.14 -13.72 5.24
C GLY A 15 36.35 -13.40 6.52
N THR A 16 35.86 -12.17 6.67
CA THR A 16 35.08 -11.73 7.82
C THR A 16 33.60 -12.07 7.63
N VAL A 17 32.97 -12.67 8.64
CA VAL A 17 31.52 -12.97 8.61
C VAL A 17 30.73 -11.71 8.93
N VAL A 18 29.83 -11.34 8.03
CA VAL A 18 28.82 -10.31 8.23
C VAL A 18 27.49 -10.98 8.54
N SER A 19 26.86 -10.58 9.64
CA SER A 19 25.52 -11.00 10.04
C SER A 19 24.49 -10.02 9.52
N TRP A 20 23.40 -10.54 8.96
CA TRP A 20 22.29 -9.77 8.40
C TRP A 20 21.03 -10.07 9.19
N THR A 21 20.35 -9.03 9.66
CA THR A 21 19.10 -9.16 10.40
C THR A 21 18.00 -8.32 9.78
N LEU A 22 16.81 -8.91 9.69
CA LEU A 22 15.60 -8.23 9.25
C LEU A 22 14.92 -7.66 10.50
N ALA A 23 14.93 -6.33 10.67
CA ALA A 23 14.53 -5.70 11.92
C ALA A 23 12.99 -5.58 12.10
N SER A 24 12.20 -5.70 11.03
CA SER A 24 10.73 -5.83 11.09
C SER A 24 10.11 -6.01 9.70
N GLY A 25 8.89 -6.56 9.67
CA GLY A 25 7.97 -6.55 8.53
C GLY A 25 7.79 -7.91 7.86
N ALA A 26 6.54 -8.35 7.68
CA ALA A 26 6.16 -9.57 6.94
C ALA A 26 6.40 -9.46 5.41
N ALA A 27 7.39 -8.67 5.00
CA ALA A 27 7.53 -8.14 3.66
C ALA A 27 8.83 -8.60 2.96
N GLY A 28 9.55 -9.58 3.50
CA GLY A 28 10.66 -10.16 2.75
C GLY A 28 11.40 -11.29 3.44
N THR A 29 12.29 -11.94 2.70
CA THR A 29 13.15 -13.02 3.20
C THR A 29 14.57 -12.78 2.70
N LEU A 30 15.54 -12.84 3.62
CA LEU A 30 16.96 -12.79 3.27
C LEU A 30 17.39 -14.16 2.74
N ALA A 31 18.22 -14.19 1.69
CA ALA A 31 18.72 -15.43 1.12
C ALA A 31 19.55 -16.26 2.12
N ALA A 32 20.23 -15.57 3.05
CA ALA A 32 20.87 -16.17 4.22
C ALA A 32 20.93 -15.15 5.37
N SER A 33 21.24 -15.60 6.59
CA SER A 33 21.45 -14.73 7.75
C SER A 33 22.90 -14.21 7.86
N THR A 34 23.82 -14.74 7.05
CA THR A 34 25.23 -14.34 7.05
C THR A 34 25.81 -14.39 5.64
N SER A 35 26.90 -13.64 5.43
CA SER A 35 27.76 -13.74 4.25
C SER A 35 29.21 -13.41 4.63
N THR A 36 30.19 -13.98 3.93
CA THR A 36 31.62 -13.72 4.21
C THR A 36 32.18 -12.69 3.23
N THR A 37 33.07 -11.82 3.71
CA THR A 37 33.73 -10.83 2.86
C THR A 37 34.70 -11.46 1.85
N ASP A 38 34.67 -10.96 0.62
CA ASP A 38 35.62 -11.32 -0.45
C ASP A 38 36.98 -10.62 -0.30
N ALA A 39 37.88 -10.81 -1.27
CA ALA A 39 39.21 -10.19 -1.29
C ALA A 39 39.17 -8.64 -1.35
N GLY A 40 38.06 -8.05 -1.80
CA GLY A 40 37.81 -6.61 -1.78
C GLY A 40 37.19 -6.12 -0.47
N GLY A 41 37.00 -7.01 0.51
CA GLY A 41 36.35 -6.74 1.78
C GLY A 41 34.84 -6.65 1.68
N GLN A 42 34.23 -7.08 0.56
CA GLN A 42 32.80 -6.92 0.31
C GLN A 42 32.01 -8.15 0.70
N ALA A 43 30.90 -7.93 1.39
CA ALA A 43 29.91 -8.95 1.73
C ALA A 43 28.56 -8.52 1.16
N SER A 44 27.85 -9.43 0.51
CA SER A 44 26.59 -9.15 -0.16
C SER A 44 25.45 -10.02 0.36
N MET A 45 24.25 -9.47 0.30
CA MET A 45 23.02 -10.17 0.68
C MET A 45 21.89 -9.85 -0.31
N GLU A 46 21.13 -10.89 -0.64
CA GLU A 46 19.92 -10.75 -1.45
C GLU A 46 18.69 -10.76 -0.54
N LEU A 47 17.73 -9.89 -0.87
CA LEU A 47 16.43 -9.80 -0.22
C LEU A 47 15.37 -10.15 -1.27
N THR A 48 14.60 -11.19 -1.02
CA THR A 48 13.37 -11.45 -1.76
C THR A 48 12.25 -10.64 -1.12
N ALA A 49 11.60 -9.76 -1.89
CA ALA A 49 10.44 -9.01 -1.42
C ALA A 49 9.25 -9.94 -1.20
N GLY A 50 8.50 -9.70 -0.14
CA GLY A 50 7.23 -10.35 0.18
C GLY A 50 6.05 -9.68 -0.51
N THR A 51 4.85 -10.11 -0.16
CA THR A 51 3.61 -9.67 -0.81
C THR A 51 2.92 -8.52 -0.10
N ILE A 52 3.38 -8.10 1.08
CA ILE A 52 2.78 -6.99 1.83
C ILE A 52 3.59 -5.72 1.60
N ALA A 53 2.91 -4.68 1.12
CA ALA A 53 3.52 -3.37 0.93
C ALA A 53 3.91 -2.76 2.28
N SER A 54 5.21 -2.59 2.53
CA SER A 54 5.75 -1.99 3.74
C SER A 54 7.17 -1.48 3.55
N SER A 55 7.65 -0.68 4.51
CA SER A 55 9.08 -0.43 4.67
C SER A 55 9.75 -1.61 5.39
N ILE A 56 10.99 -1.91 5.02
CA ILE A 56 11.83 -2.96 5.57
C ILE A 56 13.16 -2.34 5.97
N THR A 57 13.61 -2.65 7.17
CA THR A 57 14.96 -2.30 7.63
C THR A 57 15.79 -3.56 7.78
N ILE A 58 16.95 -3.59 7.14
CA ILE A 58 17.95 -4.65 7.25
C ILE A 58 19.17 -4.07 7.95
N SER A 59 19.68 -4.76 8.96
CA SER A 59 20.93 -4.41 9.62
C SER A 59 22.04 -5.37 9.20
N ALA A 60 23.23 -4.84 8.96
CA ALA A 60 24.44 -5.61 8.71
C ALA A 60 25.45 -5.30 9.82
N SER A 61 26.00 -6.31 10.46
CA SER A 61 26.99 -6.14 11.53
C SER A 61 28.08 -7.20 11.46
N THR A 62 29.25 -6.86 11.98
CA THR A 62 30.34 -7.82 12.13
C THR A 62 31.19 -7.49 13.36
N GLY A 63 31.46 -8.51 14.18
CA GLY A 63 32.20 -8.36 15.43
C GLY A 63 31.68 -7.22 16.30
N SER A 64 32.60 -6.34 16.74
CA SER A 64 32.31 -5.15 17.55
C SER A 64 32.14 -3.87 16.74
N LEU A 65 32.12 -3.95 15.40
CA LEU A 65 31.91 -2.77 14.57
C LEU A 65 30.48 -2.25 14.71
N VAL A 66 30.33 -0.94 14.57
CA VAL A 66 29.01 -0.32 14.46
C VAL A 66 28.34 -0.86 13.20
N GLY A 67 27.16 -1.44 13.36
CA GLY A 67 26.38 -1.96 12.25
C GLY A 67 25.84 -0.85 11.34
N VAL A 68 25.57 -1.21 10.08
CA VAL A 68 24.92 -0.32 9.11
C VAL A 68 23.51 -0.81 8.83
N THR A 69 22.62 0.11 8.44
CA THR A 69 21.25 -0.21 8.08
C THR A 69 20.95 0.11 6.62
N PHE A 70 20.11 -0.72 6.03
CA PHE A 70 19.53 -0.54 4.71
C PHE A 70 18.03 -0.44 4.85
N THR A 71 17.40 0.51 4.16
CA THR A 71 15.96 0.63 4.07
C THR A 71 15.49 0.28 2.67
N GLN A 72 14.51 -0.62 2.58
CA GLN A 72 13.87 -1.02 1.33
C GLN A 72 12.36 -0.80 1.46
N THR A 73 11.69 -0.47 0.37
CA THR A 73 10.22 -0.34 0.35
C THR A 73 9.64 -1.36 -0.59
N VAL A 74 8.78 -2.24 -0.08
CA VAL A 74 7.90 -3.07 -0.88
C VAL A 74 6.69 -2.25 -1.25
N THR A 75 6.46 -2.09 -2.55
CA THR A 75 5.33 -1.33 -3.08
C THR A 75 4.20 -2.28 -3.46
N ALA A 76 2.98 -1.76 -3.50
CA ALA A 76 1.85 -2.53 -3.99
C ALA A 76 2.06 -2.89 -5.47
N GLY A 77 1.53 -4.04 -5.87
CA GLY A 77 1.44 -4.43 -7.26
C GLY A 77 0.41 -3.59 -8.03
N ALA A 78 0.13 -4.02 -9.27
CA ALA A 78 -0.94 -3.41 -10.05
C ALA A 78 -2.30 -3.57 -9.35
N ALA A 79 -3.12 -2.53 -9.39
CA ALA A 79 -4.49 -2.59 -8.88
C ALA A 79 -5.28 -3.69 -9.60
N SER A 80 -6.06 -4.43 -8.82
CA SER A 80 -6.85 -5.58 -9.30
C SER A 80 -8.32 -5.48 -8.92
N ALA A 81 -8.67 -4.69 -7.90
CA ALA A 81 -10.03 -4.55 -7.43
C ALA A 81 -10.29 -3.21 -6.74
N LEU A 82 -11.58 -2.84 -6.72
CA LEU A 82 -12.13 -1.87 -5.77
C LEU A 82 -12.85 -2.63 -4.66
N ALA A 83 -12.53 -2.29 -3.41
CA ALA A 83 -13.24 -2.77 -2.23
C ALA A 83 -14.07 -1.63 -1.64
N LYS A 84 -15.26 -1.96 -1.14
CA LYS A 84 -16.09 -1.03 -0.37
C LYS A 84 -15.38 -0.71 0.95
N PHE A 85 -15.24 0.57 1.29
CA PHE A 85 -14.55 1.01 2.50
C PHE A 85 -15.51 1.64 3.52
N SER A 86 -16.31 2.63 3.11
CA SER A 86 -17.32 3.26 3.98
C SER A 86 -18.40 3.98 3.19
N GLY A 87 -19.52 4.31 3.84
CA GLY A 87 -20.63 5.06 3.22
C GLY A 87 -21.77 4.21 2.66
N ASP A 88 -21.77 2.90 2.93
CA ASP A 88 -22.81 1.97 2.49
C ASP A 88 -23.76 1.60 3.63
N GLY A 89 -25.03 1.38 3.30
CA GLY A 89 -26.05 0.95 4.25
C GLY A 89 -26.41 2.02 5.30
N ILE A 90 -26.05 3.27 5.05
CA ILE A 90 -26.30 4.38 5.98
C ILE A 90 -27.69 4.97 5.73
N ALA A 91 -28.37 5.38 6.81
CA ALA A 91 -29.54 6.24 6.74
C ALA A 91 -29.16 7.69 7.03
N ALA A 92 -29.66 8.63 6.23
CA ALA A 92 -29.43 10.06 6.40
C ALA A 92 -30.67 10.86 6.02
N LEU A 93 -30.80 12.08 6.54
CA LEU A 93 -31.90 12.96 6.18
C LEU A 93 -31.83 13.31 4.69
N VAL A 94 -33.00 13.51 4.07
CA VAL A 94 -33.10 14.13 2.75
C VAL A 94 -32.27 15.42 2.66
N ALA A 95 -31.80 15.75 1.45
CA ALA A 95 -30.92 16.90 1.17
C ALA A 95 -29.57 16.92 1.94
N THR A 96 -29.17 15.81 2.56
CA THR A 96 -27.89 15.69 3.26
C THR A 96 -26.80 15.11 2.35
N GLY A 97 -25.56 15.57 2.53
CA GLY A 97 -24.38 14.98 1.88
C GLY A 97 -23.87 13.76 2.63
N VAL A 98 -23.70 12.63 1.94
CA VAL A 98 -23.13 11.38 2.46
C VAL A 98 -21.91 11.00 1.64
N GLN A 99 -20.80 10.71 2.30
CA GLN A 99 -19.57 10.30 1.63
C GLN A 99 -19.57 8.79 1.36
N ALA A 100 -19.30 8.41 0.10
CA ALA A 100 -19.01 7.04 -0.31
C ALA A 100 -17.50 6.90 -0.56
N VAL A 101 -16.89 5.84 -0.01
CA VAL A 101 -15.44 5.60 -0.11
C VAL A 101 -15.19 4.17 -0.56
N VAL A 102 -14.38 4.03 -1.61
CA VAL A 102 -13.79 2.75 -2.03
C VAL A 102 -12.30 2.74 -1.74
N ARG A 103 -11.74 1.54 -1.57
CA ARG A 103 -10.31 1.30 -1.50
C ARG A 103 -9.86 0.52 -2.73
N SER A 104 -8.91 1.07 -3.47
CA SER A 104 -8.21 0.36 -4.55
C SER A 104 -7.13 -0.54 -3.96
N VAL A 105 -7.13 -1.81 -4.38
CA VAL A 105 -6.18 -2.82 -3.87
C VAL A 105 -5.57 -3.67 -4.99
N ASP A 106 -4.35 -4.15 -4.76
CA ASP A 106 -3.72 -5.17 -5.61
C ASP A 106 -4.22 -6.58 -5.26
N ALA A 107 -3.68 -7.60 -5.94
CA ALA A 107 -4.09 -9.00 -5.76
C ALA A 107 -3.80 -9.55 -4.34
N TYR A 108 -2.96 -8.88 -3.56
CA TYR A 108 -2.60 -9.25 -2.19
C TYR A 108 -3.29 -8.38 -1.14
N GLY A 109 -4.19 -7.47 -1.55
CA GLY A 109 -4.92 -6.57 -0.67
C GLY A 109 -4.13 -5.31 -0.28
N ASN A 110 -2.97 -5.05 -0.89
CA ASN A 110 -2.21 -3.83 -0.62
C ASN A 110 -2.92 -2.63 -1.24
N PRO A 111 -2.96 -1.47 -0.55
CA PRO A 111 -3.55 -0.27 -1.10
C PRO A 111 -2.77 0.24 -2.32
N VAL A 112 -3.48 0.57 -3.40
CA VAL A 112 -2.86 1.11 -4.62
C VAL A 112 -3.27 2.58 -4.83
N PRO A 113 -2.33 3.54 -4.71
CA PRO A 113 -2.58 4.95 -4.98
C PRO A 113 -2.68 5.23 -6.48
N GLY A 114 -3.27 6.37 -6.84
CA GLY A 114 -3.28 6.87 -8.23
C GLY A 114 -4.33 6.22 -9.14
N VAL A 115 -5.21 5.38 -8.61
CA VAL A 115 -6.27 4.71 -9.38
C VAL A 115 -7.47 5.65 -9.53
N THR A 116 -7.82 5.97 -10.77
CA THR A 116 -9.02 6.74 -11.09
C THR A 116 -10.27 5.89 -10.92
N VAL A 117 -11.22 6.40 -10.14
CA VAL A 117 -12.54 5.83 -9.92
C VAL A 117 -13.58 6.74 -10.56
N ASN A 118 -14.44 6.15 -11.38
CA ASN A 118 -15.59 6.82 -11.98
C ASN A 118 -16.83 6.53 -11.14
N TRP A 119 -17.58 7.58 -10.85
CA TRP A 119 -18.75 7.59 -9.97
C TRP A 119 -20.00 7.92 -10.78
N ALA A 120 -21.07 7.18 -10.53
CA ALA A 120 -22.38 7.43 -11.12
C ALA A 120 -23.48 7.22 -10.08
N VAL A 121 -24.57 7.97 -10.19
CA VAL A 121 -25.78 7.77 -9.38
C VAL A 121 -26.74 6.81 -10.06
N GLY A 122 -27.51 6.06 -9.27
CA GLY A 122 -28.61 5.23 -9.76
C GLY A 122 -29.91 6.01 -9.96
N ALA A 123 -31.02 5.27 -10.09
CA ALA A 123 -32.31 5.79 -10.56
C ALA A 123 -32.95 6.87 -9.67
N ASN A 124 -32.78 6.79 -8.34
CA ASN A 124 -33.27 7.83 -7.42
C ASN A 124 -32.42 9.12 -7.44
N GLY A 125 -31.31 9.12 -8.20
CA GLY A 125 -30.52 10.30 -8.49
C GLY A 125 -29.68 10.79 -7.31
N GLY A 126 -29.80 12.08 -7.02
CA GLY A 126 -28.87 12.82 -6.16
C GLY A 126 -27.72 13.44 -6.97
N THR A 127 -26.93 14.28 -6.31
CA THR A 127 -25.85 15.03 -6.96
C THR A 127 -24.52 14.59 -6.38
N LEU A 128 -23.60 14.16 -7.23
CA LEU A 128 -22.22 13.86 -6.82
C LEU A 128 -21.40 15.14 -6.79
N SER A 129 -20.49 15.24 -5.82
CA SER A 129 -19.50 16.31 -5.76
C SER A 129 -18.52 16.31 -6.94
N ALA A 130 -18.31 15.13 -7.56
CA ALA A 130 -17.52 14.93 -8.76
C ALA A 130 -17.92 13.61 -9.44
N THR A 131 -17.69 13.50 -10.75
CA THR A 131 -17.90 12.24 -11.49
C THR A 131 -16.69 11.31 -11.45
N THR A 132 -15.54 11.80 -11.01
CA THR A 132 -14.30 11.01 -10.87
C THR A 132 -13.53 11.42 -9.61
N SER A 133 -12.82 10.48 -9.00
CA SER A 133 -11.77 10.78 -8.01
C SER A 133 -10.62 9.79 -8.11
N THR A 134 -9.46 10.15 -7.56
CA THR A 134 -8.24 9.32 -7.61
C THR A 134 -7.92 8.79 -6.22
N SER A 135 -7.49 7.53 -6.12
CA SER A 135 -7.09 6.94 -4.85
C SER A 135 -5.84 7.61 -4.26
N ASP A 136 -5.88 7.90 -2.95
CA ASP A 136 -4.75 8.47 -2.20
C ASP A 136 -3.70 7.40 -1.79
N ALA A 137 -2.71 7.79 -0.99
CA ALA A 137 -1.65 6.89 -0.50
C ALA A 137 -2.16 5.68 0.29
N ALA A 138 -3.35 5.76 0.88
CA ALA A 138 -4.01 4.64 1.57
C ALA A 138 -4.89 3.80 0.62
N GLY A 139 -4.87 4.12 -0.68
CA GLY A 139 -5.70 3.51 -1.71
C GLY A 139 -7.14 4.04 -1.71
N LEU A 140 -7.47 5.11 -0.97
CA LEU A 140 -8.85 5.54 -0.79
C LEU A 140 -9.25 6.57 -1.85
N ALA A 141 -10.33 6.26 -2.57
CA ALA A 141 -11.02 7.20 -3.45
C ALA A 141 -12.41 7.48 -2.89
N ARG A 142 -12.81 8.75 -2.88
CA ARG A 142 -14.03 9.23 -2.21
C ARG A 142 -14.87 10.13 -3.11
N VAL A 143 -16.18 10.12 -2.89
CA VAL A 143 -17.13 11.07 -3.48
C VAL A 143 -18.21 11.39 -2.46
N THR A 144 -18.75 12.60 -2.48
CA THR A 144 -19.93 12.95 -1.69
C THR A 144 -21.16 12.89 -2.59
N LEU A 145 -22.17 12.12 -2.17
CA LEU A 145 -23.52 12.15 -2.73
C LEU A 145 -24.39 13.09 -1.87
N THR A 146 -24.90 14.15 -2.46
CA THR A 146 -26.01 14.92 -1.89
C THR A 146 -27.32 14.24 -2.25
N LEU A 147 -28.04 13.77 -1.23
CA LEU A 147 -29.34 13.13 -1.40
C LEU A 147 -30.39 14.12 -1.93
N GLY A 148 -31.40 13.60 -2.62
CA GLY A 148 -32.55 14.39 -3.04
C GLY A 148 -33.48 14.71 -1.87
N THR A 149 -34.61 15.36 -2.17
CA THR A 149 -35.65 15.73 -1.19
C THR A 149 -36.68 14.64 -0.93
N THR A 150 -36.59 13.51 -1.65
CA THR A 150 -37.54 12.40 -1.53
C THR A 150 -36.92 11.25 -0.72
N PRO A 151 -37.58 10.76 0.35
CA PRO A 151 -37.15 9.56 1.06
C PRO A 151 -37.07 8.34 0.13
N GLY A 152 -36.14 7.43 0.41
CA GLY A 152 -35.92 6.24 -0.41
C GLY A 152 -34.45 5.86 -0.55
N VAL A 153 -34.17 4.80 -1.31
CA VAL A 153 -32.81 4.28 -1.47
C VAL A 153 -32.09 4.97 -2.62
N TYR A 154 -31.03 5.69 -2.33
CA TYR A 154 -30.12 6.28 -3.30
C TYR A 154 -28.93 5.34 -3.48
N THR A 155 -28.45 5.20 -4.72
CA THR A 155 -27.30 4.34 -5.00
C THR A 155 -26.18 5.10 -5.69
N VAL A 156 -24.94 4.78 -5.30
CA VAL A 156 -23.72 5.26 -5.95
C VAL A 156 -22.96 4.06 -6.50
N ARG A 157 -22.62 4.11 -7.78
CA ARG A 157 -21.81 3.11 -8.47
C ARG A 157 -20.39 3.63 -8.68
N ALA A 158 -19.41 2.89 -8.19
CA ALA A 158 -17.99 3.12 -8.39
C ALA A 158 -17.42 2.11 -9.39
N THR A 159 -16.65 2.58 -10.36
CA THR A 159 -16.01 1.74 -11.39
C THR A 159 -14.59 2.20 -11.70
N SER A 160 -13.72 1.26 -12.06
CA SER A 160 -12.38 1.57 -12.55
C SER A 160 -11.93 0.46 -13.51
N GLY A 161 -11.60 0.81 -14.75
CA GLY A 161 -11.23 -0.14 -15.79
C GLY A 161 -12.20 -1.32 -15.92
N THR A 162 -11.67 -2.54 -15.79
CA THR A 162 -12.41 -3.81 -15.87
C THR A 162 -12.75 -4.42 -14.51
N PHE A 163 -12.52 -3.70 -13.41
CA PHE A 163 -12.82 -4.21 -12.07
C PHE A 163 -14.34 -4.39 -11.88
N ALA A 164 -14.71 -5.32 -11.01
CA ALA A 164 -16.11 -5.47 -10.61
C ALA A 164 -16.62 -4.14 -10.00
N PRO A 165 -17.81 -3.65 -10.40
CA PRO A 165 -18.35 -2.41 -9.89
C PRO A 165 -18.70 -2.54 -8.40
N VAL A 166 -18.42 -1.49 -7.62
CA VAL A 166 -18.87 -1.39 -6.22
C VAL A 166 -20.10 -0.52 -6.17
N ILE A 167 -21.17 -1.01 -5.53
CA ILE A 167 -22.42 -0.27 -5.35
C ILE A 167 -22.62 0.06 -3.88
N PHE A 168 -22.88 1.33 -3.60
CA PHE A 168 -23.32 1.85 -2.31
C PHE A 168 -24.83 2.05 -2.33
N SER A 169 -25.50 1.75 -1.23
CA SER A 169 -26.91 2.04 -0.98
C SER A 169 -27.04 2.93 0.25
N ILE A 170 -27.66 4.10 0.09
CA ILE A 170 -27.91 5.07 1.15
C ILE A 170 -29.41 5.30 1.25
N THR A 171 -29.99 5.15 2.44
CA THR A 171 -31.43 5.37 2.67
C THR A 171 -31.67 6.82 3.10
N ALA A 172 -32.35 7.60 2.27
CA ALA A 172 -32.86 8.90 2.67
C ALA A 172 -34.14 8.72 3.49
N ILE A 173 -34.18 9.37 4.67
CA ILE A 173 -35.34 9.41 5.58
C ILE A 173 -35.82 10.83 5.84
#